data_AF-A0A812QBF1-F1
#
_entry.id   AF-A0A812QBF1-F1
#
_cell.length_a   1.000
_cell.length_b   1.000
_cell.length_c   1.000
_cell.angle_alpha   90.00
_cell.angle_beta   90.00
_cell.angle_gamma   90.00
#
_symmetry.space_group_name_H-M   'P 1'
#
loop_
_entity.id
_entity.type
_entity.pdbx_description
1 polymer ?
#
loop_
_entity_poly.entity_id
_entity_poly.type
_entity_poly.pdbx_seq_one_letter_code
_entity_poly.pdbx_strand_id
1 'polypeptide(L)'
;MPGADLVTFGSAATGLWLPGRDVDLSLKVPGLHSGRTETKQALHRVASVIYSFSGDKPENRLAAKVPLLRWVPSSASLPCFDITVNNLLAVENSRLVSGYLQAEPLLRSLVIVIKTWASERGINDRSQGTLSSFALTLMAVHLLQRRRVLPSLQDLAMLLGEPRRSVLEADCRFCSDGEVIEKEKAKLASLRMASAESLGAWLLDFFRYYGKEYKGGVIAIRSGASTAWRSASFSGQFYFVDNPFEPGRGWNVPWAERASEVS
;
A
#
# COMPACT_ATOMS: atom_id res chain seq x y z
N MET A 1 28.64 1.22 1.90
CA MET A 1 28.23 2.58 1.51
C MET A 1 28.08 3.38 2.80
N PRO A 2 29.02 4.28 3.15
CA PRO A 2 28.98 5.01 4.42
C PRO A 2 27.67 5.80 4.58
N GLY A 3 27.06 5.75 5.76
CA GLY A 3 25.81 6.46 6.07
C GLY A 3 24.54 5.87 5.45
N ALA A 4 24.62 4.73 4.74
CA ALA A 4 23.44 4.06 4.24
C ALA A 4 22.68 3.33 5.36
N ASP A 5 21.36 3.38 5.30
CA ASP A 5 20.45 2.75 6.27
C ASP A 5 19.48 1.82 5.53
N LEU A 6 19.13 0.70 6.14
CA LEU A 6 18.24 -0.29 5.53
C LEU A 6 16.92 -0.30 6.30
N VAL A 7 15.83 0.02 5.61
CA VAL A 7 14.51 0.04 6.24
C VAL A 7 13.53 -0.89 5.56
N THR A 8 12.69 -1.54 6.35
CA THR A 8 11.53 -2.28 5.85
C THR A 8 10.43 -1.32 5.44
N PHE A 9 9.68 -1.70 4.41
CA PHE A 9 8.39 -1.08 4.08
C PHE A 9 7.35 -2.18 3.77
N GLY A 10 6.16 -1.78 3.32
CA GLY A 10 5.13 -2.69 2.85
C GLY A 10 4.56 -3.56 3.97
N SER A 11 4.29 -4.83 3.65
CA SER A 11 3.58 -5.73 4.57
C SER A 11 4.38 -6.05 5.83
N ALA A 12 5.72 -6.13 5.73
CA ALA A 12 6.60 -6.37 6.88
C ALA A 12 6.56 -5.20 7.87
N ALA A 13 6.68 -3.96 7.36
CA ALA A 13 6.68 -2.76 8.22
C ALA A 13 5.32 -2.45 8.86
N THR A 14 4.22 -2.90 8.24
CA THR A 14 2.85 -2.67 8.71
C THR A 14 2.32 -3.81 9.58
N GLY A 15 3.03 -4.94 9.65
CA GLY A 15 2.57 -6.17 10.31
C GLY A 15 1.40 -6.84 9.59
N LEU A 16 1.27 -6.62 8.27
CA LEU A 16 0.30 -7.27 7.39
C LEU A 16 0.94 -8.43 6.60
N TRP A 17 2.17 -8.82 6.96
CA TRP A 17 2.93 -9.88 6.28
C TRP A 17 2.27 -11.24 6.48
N LEU A 18 2.22 -12.04 5.41
CA LEU A 18 1.71 -13.41 5.45
C LEU A 18 2.90 -14.39 5.40
N PRO A 19 2.80 -15.57 6.02
CA PRO A 19 3.86 -16.58 5.96
C PRO A 19 4.24 -16.93 4.52
N GLY A 20 5.54 -17.13 4.28
CA GLY A 20 6.07 -17.46 2.96
C GLY A 20 6.07 -16.31 1.95
N ARG A 21 5.73 -15.08 2.37
CA ARG A 21 5.83 -13.89 1.52
C ARG A 21 7.15 -13.16 1.68
N ASP A 22 7.40 -12.34 0.69
CA ASP A 22 8.56 -11.50 0.47
C ASP A 22 8.62 -10.40 1.55
N VAL A 23 9.83 -9.96 1.89
CA VAL A 23 10.10 -8.81 2.75
C VAL A 23 10.66 -7.68 1.90
N ASP A 24 9.92 -6.58 1.85
CA ASP A 24 10.29 -5.38 1.11
C ASP A 24 11.28 -4.51 1.89
N LEU A 25 12.44 -4.23 1.28
CA LEU A 25 13.51 -3.42 1.86
C LEU A 25 13.85 -2.22 0.97
N SER A 26 14.11 -1.08 1.58
CA SER A 26 14.65 0.10 0.91
C SER A 26 15.97 0.49 1.54
N LEU A 27 17.04 0.40 0.76
CA LEU A 27 18.35 0.96 1.12
C LEU A 27 18.30 2.48 0.91
N LYS A 28 18.33 3.22 2.02
CA LYS A 28 18.47 4.67 2.04
C LYS A 28 19.93 5.03 1.89
N VAL A 29 20.27 5.71 0.81
CA VAL A 29 21.64 6.18 0.55
C VAL A 29 21.63 7.70 0.51
N PRO A 30 22.17 8.39 1.53
CA PRO A 30 22.25 9.84 1.56
C PRO A 30 23.00 10.38 0.34
N GLY A 31 22.49 11.47 -0.24
CA GLY A 31 23.11 12.14 -1.40
C GLY A 31 23.01 11.37 -2.73
N LEU A 32 22.42 10.16 -2.75
CA LEU A 32 22.16 9.45 -3.99
C LEU A 32 20.87 10.00 -4.62
N HIS A 33 21.05 10.79 -5.69
CA HIS A 33 19.94 11.28 -6.50
C HIS A 33 19.12 10.11 -7.06
N SER A 34 17.81 10.27 -7.16
CA SER A 34 16.84 9.25 -7.61
C SER A 34 16.94 8.89 -9.11
N GLY A 35 18.09 9.15 -9.73
CA GLY A 35 18.35 8.79 -11.11
C GLY A 35 18.39 7.28 -11.29
N ARG A 36 17.83 6.81 -12.41
CA ARG A 36 17.69 5.38 -12.70
C ARG A 36 19.05 4.69 -12.83
N THR A 37 20.06 5.39 -13.34
CA THR A 37 21.42 4.86 -13.52
C THR A 37 22.12 4.66 -12.19
N GLU A 38 22.08 5.66 -11.32
CA GLU A 38 22.63 5.66 -9.96
C GLU A 38 21.97 4.58 -9.10
N THR A 39 20.65 4.45 -9.23
CA THR A 39 19.86 3.38 -8.59
C THR A 39 20.36 2.00 -9.03
N LYS A 40 20.54 1.77 -10.34
CA LYS A 40 21.05 0.49 -10.86
C LYS A 40 22.47 0.21 -10.36
N GLN A 41 23.36 1.20 -10.38
CA GLN A 41 24.73 1.05 -9.86
C GLN A 41 24.73 0.70 -8.36
N ALA A 42 23.86 1.33 -7.57
CA ALA A 42 23.69 1.00 -6.16
C ALA A 42 23.20 -0.45 -5.97
N LEU A 43 22.20 -0.90 -6.75
CA LEU A 43 21.70 -2.27 -6.72
C LEU A 43 22.78 -3.29 -7.12
N HIS A 44 23.60 -3.00 -8.14
CA HIS A 44 24.73 -3.85 -8.51
C HIS A 44 25.75 -3.99 -7.36
N ARG A 45 26.07 -2.89 -6.67
CA ARG A 45 26.94 -2.94 -5.47
C ARG A 45 26.32 -3.79 -4.35
N VAL A 46 25.01 -3.68 -4.12
CA VAL A 46 24.31 -4.54 -3.15
C VAL A 46 24.39 -6.02 -3.54
N ALA A 47 24.18 -6.34 -4.82
CA ALA A 47 24.30 -7.70 -5.31
C ALA A 47 25.71 -8.28 -5.11
N SER A 48 26.76 -7.49 -5.38
CA SER A 48 28.15 -7.89 -5.11
C SER A 48 28.40 -8.15 -3.62
N VAL A 49 27.84 -7.33 -2.73
CA VAL A 49 27.98 -7.52 -1.28
C VAL A 49 27.28 -8.80 -0.82
N ILE A 50 26.05 -9.05 -1.30
CA ILE A 50 25.31 -10.28 -0.98
C ILE A 50 26.09 -11.51 -1.43
N TYR A 51 26.61 -11.49 -2.67
CA TYR A 51 27.42 -12.60 -3.19
C TYR A 51 28.69 -12.84 -2.37
N SER A 52 29.44 -11.78 -2.04
CA SER A 52 30.67 -11.92 -1.24
C SER A 52 30.42 -12.44 0.17
N PHE A 53 29.26 -12.13 0.77
CA PHE A 53 28.94 -12.52 2.14
C PHE A 53 28.29 -13.91 2.23
N SER A 54 27.40 -14.24 1.29
CA SER A 54 26.54 -15.44 1.37
C SER A 54 26.79 -16.47 0.27
N GLY A 55 27.46 -16.09 -0.83
CA GLY A 55 27.53 -16.89 -2.06
C GLY A 55 26.25 -16.82 -2.92
N ASP A 56 25.18 -16.22 -2.41
CA ASP A 56 23.91 -16.11 -3.13
C ASP A 56 24.02 -15.15 -4.31
N LYS A 57 23.28 -15.44 -5.39
CA LYS A 57 23.18 -14.58 -6.58
C LYS A 57 21.77 -14.01 -6.69
N PRO A 58 21.53 -12.78 -6.20
CA PRO A 58 20.22 -12.15 -6.30
C PRO A 58 19.81 -11.89 -7.75
N GLU A 59 18.52 -11.97 -8.02
CA GLU A 59 17.91 -11.69 -9.32
C GLU A 59 17.78 -10.18 -9.55
N ASN A 60 18.29 -9.71 -10.69
CA ASN A 60 18.24 -8.29 -11.07
C ASN A 60 16.95 -7.96 -11.82
N ARG A 61 16.04 -7.19 -11.20
CA ARG A 61 14.80 -6.69 -11.82
C ARG A 61 14.89 -5.21 -12.15
N LEU A 62 15.91 -4.84 -12.92
CA LEU A 62 16.28 -3.45 -13.20
C LEU A 62 15.42 -2.74 -14.27
N ALA A 63 14.63 -3.51 -15.03
CA ALA A 63 13.72 -3.01 -16.05
C ALA A 63 12.35 -2.59 -15.48
N ALA A 64 12.02 -3.01 -14.25
CA ALA A 64 10.75 -2.67 -13.60
C ALA A 64 10.57 -1.15 -13.42
N LYS A 65 9.32 -0.71 -13.22
CA LYS A 65 9.00 0.71 -12.95
C LYS A 65 9.85 1.27 -11.80
N VAL A 66 9.94 0.49 -10.72
CA VAL A 66 10.89 0.70 -9.63
C VAL A 66 11.95 -0.41 -9.73
N PRO A 67 13.20 -0.11 -10.12
CA PRO A 67 14.27 -1.09 -10.17
C PRO A 67 14.48 -1.73 -8.79
N LEU A 68 14.59 -3.05 -8.76
CA LEU A 68 14.83 -3.80 -7.51
C LEU A 68 15.73 -5.00 -7.73
N LEU A 69 16.26 -5.51 -6.62
CA LEU A 69 17.02 -6.75 -6.52
C LEU A 69 16.22 -7.76 -5.69
N ARG A 70 15.91 -8.93 -6.24
CA ARG A 70 15.23 -10.00 -5.51
C ARG A 70 16.26 -11.00 -5.00
N TRP A 71 16.41 -11.08 -3.69
CA TRP A 71 17.33 -12.01 -3.04
C TRP A 71 16.53 -13.13 -2.36
N VAL A 72 16.75 -14.36 -2.83
CA VAL A 72 16.26 -15.58 -2.17
C VAL A 72 17.46 -16.20 -1.44
N PRO A 73 17.53 -16.09 -0.10
CA PRO A 73 18.65 -16.64 0.64
C PRO A 73 18.72 -18.16 0.53
N SER A 74 19.94 -18.73 0.48
CA SER A 74 20.12 -20.19 0.56
C SER A 74 19.67 -20.78 1.90
N SER A 75 19.63 -19.97 2.96
CA SER A 75 19.11 -20.37 4.27
C SER A 75 17.59 -20.42 4.27
N ALA A 76 17.01 -21.62 4.42
CA ALA A 76 15.57 -21.83 4.49
C ALA A 76 14.87 -21.14 5.68
N SER A 77 15.63 -20.68 6.69
CA SER A 77 15.09 -19.92 7.83
C SER A 77 14.83 -18.44 7.52
N LEU A 78 15.34 -17.94 6.39
CA LEU A 78 15.20 -16.53 6.00
C LEU A 78 14.13 -16.37 4.90
N PRO A 79 13.35 -15.28 4.94
CA PRO A 79 12.41 -14.99 3.87
C PRO A 79 13.13 -14.51 2.60
N CYS A 80 12.40 -14.45 1.48
CA CYS A 80 12.84 -13.74 0.30
C CYS A 80 12.82 -12.22 0.55
N PHE A 81 13.80 -11.50 0.01
CA PHE A 81 13.92 -10.05 0.15
C PHE A 81 13.82 -9.35 -1.20
N ASP A 82 12.94 -8.37 -1.33
CA ASP A 82 12.89 -7.46 -2.47
C ASP A 82 13.54 -6.12 -2.06
N ILE A 83 14.73 -5.84 -2.57
CA ILE A 83 15.57 -4.71 -2.18
C ILE A 83 15.49 -3.60 -3.24
N THR A 84 15.07 -2.43 -2.81
CA THR A 84 15.02 -1.19 -3.58
C THR A 84 16.00 -0.16 -3.02
N VAL A 85 16.24 0.93 -3.74
CA VAL A 85 17.09 2.05 -3.27
C VAL A 85 16.25 3.31 -3.23
N ASN A 86 16.32 4.04 -2.12
CA ASN A 86 15.63 5.33 -1.92
C ASN A 86 14.13 5.30 -2.28
N ASN A 87 13.43 4.19 -2.01
CA ASN A 87 11.98 4.10 -2.19
C ASN A 87 11.23 4.77 -1.02
N LEU A 88 11.47 6.07 -0.85
CA LEU A 88 11.04 6.84 0.32
C LEU A 88 9.51 6.96 0.40
N LEU A 89 8.82 7.07 -0.74
CA LEU A 89 7.36 7.14 -0.78
C LEU A 89 6.70 5.84 -0.33
N ALA A 90 7.30 4.68 -0.60
CA ALA A 90 6.78 3.42 -0.08
C ALA A 90 6.94 3.32 1.45
N VAL A 91 8.00 3.90 2.01
CA VAL A 91 8.17 4.03 3.47
C VAL A 91 7.09 4.93 4.06
N GLU A 92 6.82 6.09 3.44
CA GLU A 92 5.76 6.99 3.92
C GLU A 92 4.36 6.35 3.79
N ASN A 93 4.07 5.67 2.68
CA ASN A 93 2.84 4.89 2.50
C ASN A 93 2.66 3.83 3.60
N SER A 94 3.76 3.18 3.99
CA SER A 94 3.74 2.19 5.08
C SER A 94 3.43 2.85 6.42
N ARG A 95 3.96 4.06 6.68
CA ARG A 95 3.64 4.83 7.89
C ARG A 95 2.19 5.27 7.93
N LEU A 96 1.64 5.72 6.79
CA LEU A 96 0.22 6.07 6.69
C LEU A 96 -0.67 4.85 6.97
N VAL A 97 -0.37 3.70 6.38
CA VAL A 97 -1.09 2.44 6.65
C VAL A 97 -0.99 2.05 8.13
N SER A 98 0.21 2.14 8.73
CA SER A 98 0.37 1.89 10.16
C SER A 98 -0.48 2.82 11.02
N GLY A 99 -0.61 4.10 10.64
CA GLY A 99 -1.53 5.05 11.30
C GLY A 99 -2.98 4.58 11.26
N TYR A 100 -3.47 4.10 10.10
CA TYR A 100 -4.82 3.54 10.00
C TYR A 100 -4.99 2.25 10.82
N LEU A 101 -3.98 1.37 10.85
CA LEU A 101 -4.03 0.14 11.64
C LEU A 101 -4.01 0.39 13.15
N GLN A 102 -3.37 1.47 13.59
CA GLN A 102 -3.39 1.92 14.98
C GLN A 102 -4.74 2.57 15.32
N ALA A 103 -5.29 3.37 14.41
CA ALA A 103 -6.58 4.02 14.59
C ALA A 103 -7.75 3.02 14.64
N GLU A 104 -7.68 1.91 13.91
CA GLU A 104 -8.73 0.88 13.92
C GLU A 104 -8.12 -0.54 13.94
N PRO A 105 -7.98 -1.16 15.13
CA PRO A 105 -7.36 -2.47 15.27
C PRO A 105 -8.02 -3.59 14.44
N LEU A 106 -9.34 -3.52 14.22
CA LEU A 106 -10.07 -4.47 13.38
C LEU A 106 -9.53 -4.51 11.94
N LEU A 107 -9.06 -3.38 11.43
CA LEU A 107 -8.57 -3.26 10.05
C LEU A 107 -7.45 -4.27 9.76
N ARG A 108 -6.59 -4.56 10.76
CA ARG A 108 -5.51 -5.55 10.60
C ARG A 108 -6.07 -6.92 10.24
N SER A 109 -7.00 -7.42 11.05
CA SER A 109 -7.62 -8.73 10.84
C SER A 109 -8.40 -8.78 9.54
N LEU A 110 -9.13 -7.70 9.22
CA LEU A 110 -9.88 -7.59 7.97
C LEU A 110 -8.96 -7.68 6.73
N VAL A 111 -7.88 -6.91 6.73
CA VAL A 111 -6.93 -6.89 5.61
C VAL A 111 -6.20 -8.22 5.47
N ILE A 112 -5.83 -8.89 6.57
CA ILE A 112 -5.21 -10.23 6.50
C ILE A 112 -6.15 -11.24 5.82
N VAL A 113 -7.43 -11.26 6.21
CA VAL A 113 -8.41 -12.19 5.62
C VAL A 113 -8.66 -11.86 4.13
N ILE A 114 -8.84 -10.58 3.79
CA ILE A 114 -9.00 -10.14 2.40
C ILE A 114 -7.78 -10.51 1.56
N LYS A 115 -6.56 -10.27 2.06
CA LYS A 115 -5.33 -10.60 1.35
C LYS A 115 -5.18 -12.10 1.14
N THR A 116 -5.50 -12.91 2.15
CA THR A 116 -5.44 -14.37 2.07
C THR A 116 -6.40 -14.88 1.00
N TRP A 117 -7.67 -14.46 1.06
CA TRP A 117 -8.67 -14.76 0.04
C TRP A 117 -8.21 -14.35 -1.37
N ALA A 118 -7.73 -13.11 -1.53
CA ALA A 118 -7.29 -12.60 -2.83
C ALA A 118 -6.08 -13.37 -3.38
N SER A 119 -5.16 -13.78 -2.49
CA SER A 119 -4.02 -14.62 -2.86
C SER A 119 -4.44 -16.02 -3.30
N GLU A 120 -5.36 -16.66 -2.59
CA GLU A 120 -5.89 -18.00 -2.94
C GLU A 120 -6.66 -17.98 -4.27
N ARG A 121 -7.24 -16.83 -4.64
CA ARG A 121 -7.92 -16.61 -5.92
C ARG A 121 -7.01 -16.10 -7.04
N GLY A 122 -5.71 -15.95 -6.79
CA GLY A 122 -4.77 -15.48 -7.81
C GLY A 122 -4.96 -14.01 -8.24
N ILE A 123 -5.61 -13.19 -7.41
CA ILE A 123 -5.91 -11.76 -7.69
C ILE A 123 -5.13 -10.80 -6.79
N ASN A 124 -4.04 -11.28 -6.18
CA ASN A 124 -3.12 -10.52 -5.34
C ASN A 124 -1.66 -10.65 -5.84
N ASP A 125 -1.44 -10.34 -7.11
CA ASP A 125 -0.12 -10.29 -7.75
C ASP A 125 -0.06 -9.15 -8.78
N ARG A 126 0.67 -8.09 -8.41
CA ARG A 126 0.86 -6.91 -9.27
C ARG A 126 1.65 -7.24 -10.54
N SER A 127 2.59 -8.19 -10.48
CA SER A 127 3.40 -8.55 -11.64
C SER A 127 2.56 -9.21 -12.74
N GLN A 128 1.43 -9.81 -12.36
CA GLN A 128 0.44 -10.44 -13.25
C GLN A 128 -0.73 -9.49 -13.60
N GLY A 129 -0.61 -8.20 -13.31
CA GLY A 129 -1.64 -7.21 -13.63
C GLY A 129 -2.88 -7.26 -12.74
N THR A 130 -2.82 -7.91 -11.57
CA THR A 130 -3.91 -7.94 -10.59
C THR A 130 -3.67 -6.95 -9.44
N LEU A 131 -4.54 -6.94 -8.42
CA LEU A 131 -4.41 -6.02 -7.29
C LEU A 131 -3.13 -6.31 -6.51
N SER A 132 -2.51 -5.25 -5.98
CA SER A 132 -1.44 -5.41 -5.00
C SER A 132 -2.01 -5.52 -3.59
N SER A 133 -1.25 -6.13 -2.68
CA SER A 133 -1.61 -6.14 -1.26
C SER A 133 -1.80 -4.73 -0.68
N PHE A 134 -1.06 -3.74 -1.17
CA PHE A 134 -1.25 -2.35 -0.79
C PHE A 134 -2.60 -1.80 -1.32
N ALA A 135 -2.95 -2.08 -2.58
CA ALA A 135 -4.26 -1.71 -3.14
C ALA A 135 -5.43 -2.32 -2.34
N LEU A 136 -5.37 -3.61 -2.00
CA LEU A 136 -6.39 -4.27 -1.16
C LEU A 136 -6.50 -3.60 0.22
N THR A 137 -5.37 -3.19 0.80
CA THR A 137 -5.35 -2.46 2.07
C THR A 137 -6.05 -1.10 1.95
N LEU A 138 -5.76 -0.34 0.88
CA LEU A 138 -6.40 0.94 0.63
C LEU A 138 -7.90 0.80 0.34
N MET A 139 -8.32 -0.27 -0.33
CA MET A 139 -9.75 -0.58 -0.51
C MET A 139 -10.44 -0.84 0.83
N ALA A 140 -9.81 -1.58 1.75
CA ALA A 140 -10.35 -1.79 3.09
C ALA A 140 -10.45 -0.48 3.89
N VAL A 141 -9.41 0.37 3.86
CA VAL A 141 -9.44 1.70 4.49
C VAL A 141 -10.57 2.55 3.90
N HIS A 142 -10.69 2.59 2.57
CA HIS A 142 -11.73 3.33 1.89
C HIS A 142 -13.13 2.85 2.31
N LEU A 143 -13.39 1.54 2.36
CA LEU A 143 -14.65 1.01 2.86
C LEU A 143 -14.97 1.51 4.27
N LEU A 144 -14.01 1.42 5.19
CA LEU A 144 -14.18 1.88 6.57
C LEU A 144 -14.45 3.39 6.64
N GLN A 145 -13.86 4.21 5.76
CA GLN A 145 -14.19 5.62 5.65
C GLN A 145 -15.62 5.84 5.11
N ARG A 146 -16.04 5.08 4.09
CA ARG A 146 -17.42 5.15 3.56
C ARG A 146 -18.47 4.74 4.59
N ARG A 147 -18.12 3.83 5.49
CA ARG A 147 -18.96 3.42 6.62
C ARG A 147 -18.77 4.27 7.89
N ARG A 148 -18.05 5.39 7.79
CA ARG A 148 -17.81 6.36 8.89
C ARG A 148 -17.15 5.72 10.12
N VAL A 149 -16.26 4.75 9.91
CA VAL A 149 -15.43 4.12 10.95
C VAL A 149 -14.11 4.85 11.10
N LEU A 150 -13.49 5.21 9.98
CA LEU A 150 -12.20 5.88 9.94
C LEU A 150 -12.34 7.27 9.29
N PRO A 151 -11.64 8.30 9.81
CA PRO A 151 -11.45 9.54 9.08
C PRO A 151 -10.40 9.38 7.97
N SER A 152 -10.20 10.42 7.18
CA SER A 152 -8.99 10.56 6.34
C SER A 152 -7.90 11.23 7.18
N LEU A 153 -6.81 10.51 7.46
CA LEU A 153 -5.70 11.05 8.26
C LEU A 153 -5.01 12.22 7.52
N GLN A 154 -4.98 12.18 6.19
CA GLN A 154 -4.42 13.26 5.37
C GLN A 154 -5.30 14.51 5.40
N ASP A 155 -6.62 14.35 5.29
CA ASP A 155 -7.54 15.48 5.33
C ASP A 155 -7.60 16.10 6.73
N LEU A 156 -7.49 15.27 7.77
CA LEU A 156 -7.42 15.72 9.16
C LEU A 156 -6.17 16.57 9.40
N ALA A 157 -4.99 16.13 8.93
CA ALA A 157 -3.77 16.94 9.00
C ALA A 157 -3.89 18.28 8.26
N MET A 158 -4.53 18.28 7.08
CA MET A 158 -4.77 19.52 6.33
C MET A 158 -5.72 20.47 7.10
N LEU A 159 -6.80 19.94 7.69
CA LEU A 159 -7.75 20.73 8.47
C LEU A 159 -7.11 21.35 9.72
N LEU A 160 -6.21 20.62 10.38
CA LEU A 160 -5.48 21.08 11.55
C LEU A 160 -4.35 22.07 11.21
N GLY A 161 -4.07 22.30 9.92
CA GLY A 161 -2.98 23.16 9.49
C GLY A 161 -1.59 22.57 9.78
N GLU A 162 -1.47 21.25 9.87
CA GLU A 162 -0.18 20.59 10.11
C GLU A 162 0.83 20.95 9.00
N PRO A 163 2.12 21.12 9.37
CA PRO A 163 3.15 21.53 8.43
C PRO A 163 3.30 20.51 7.29
N ARG A 164 3.56 21.02 6.09
CA ARG A 164 3.80 20.18 4.91
C ARG A 164 5.03 19.30 5.15
N ARG A 165 4.88 18.00 4.88
CA ARG A 165 5.98 17.04 4.91
C ARG A 165 6.36 16.63 3.49
N SER A 166 7.37 17.29 2.92
CA SER A 166 7.80 17.02 1.54
C SER A 166 8.78 15.83 1.48
N VAL A 167 8.44 14.81 0.70
CA VAL A 167 9.33 13.69 0.38
C VAL A 167 9.26 13.45 -1.12
N LEU A 168 10.39 13.60 -1.83
CA LEU A 168 10.43 13.50 -3.29
C LEU A 168 9.34 14.35 -3.97
N GLU A 169 9.18 15.61 -3.51
CA GLU A 169 8.19 16.59 -3.97
C GLU A 169 6.72 16.28 -3.58
N ALA A 170 6.42 15.06 -3.15
CA ALA A 170 5.11 14.67 -2.66
C ALA A 170 4.84 15.16 -1.23
N ASP A 171 3.59 15.52 -0.98
CA ASP A 171 3.11 15.87 0.35
C ASP A 171 2.74 14.62 1.15
N CYS A 172 3.62 14.20 2.04
CA CYS A 172 3.45 13.03 2.88
C CYS A 172 2.88 13.36 4.27
N ARG A 173 2.17 14.49 4.42
CA ARG A 173 1.53 14.84 5.70
C ARG A 173 0.30 13.97 5.98
N PHE A 174 0.15 13.55 7.23
CA PHE A 174 -1.04 12.86 7.74
C PHE A 174 -1.05 12.97 9.28
N CYS A 175 -2.25 13.01 9.86
CA CYS A 175 -2.43 13.15 11.29
C CYS A 175 -2.01 11.86 11.99
N SER A 176 -1.19 11.99 13.03
CA SER A 176 -0.71 10.87 13.86
C SER A 176 -1.03 11.03 15.34
N ASP A 177 -1.76 12.09 15.71
CA ASP A 177 -2.21 12.33 17.07
C ASP A 177 -3.42 11.44 17.39
N GLY A 178 -3.24 10.50 18.31
CA GLY A 178 -4.26 9.53 18.69
C GLY A 178 -5.51 10.17 19.29
N GLU A 179 -5.38 11.23 20.09
CA GLU A 179 -6.53 11.88 20.73
C GLU A 179 -7.40 12.59 19.68
N VAL A 180 -6.74 13.27 18.73
CA VAL A 180 -7.44 13.96 17.64
C VAL A 180 -8.14 12.96 16.72
N ILE A 181 -7.48 11.84 16.41
CA ILE A 181 -8.06 10.76 15.61
C ILE A 181 -9.29 10.15 16.29
N GLU A 182 -9.21 9.80 17.58
CA GLU A 182 -10.34 9.22 18.31
C GLU A 182 -11.51 10.20 18.44
N LYS A 183 -11.23 11.49 18.63
CA LYS A 183 -12.28 12.53 18.64
C LYS A 183 -13.01 12.60 17.29
N GLU A 184 -12.30 12.58 16.17
CA GLU A 184 -12.94 12.60 14.86
C GLU A 184 -13.69 11.28 14.57
N LYS A 185 -13.16 10.13 15.01
CA LYS A 185 -13.87 8.85 14.94
C LYS A 185 -15.19 8.88 15.72
N ALA A 186 -15.20 9.42 16.95
CA ALA A 186 -16.40 9.55 17.76
C ALA A 186 -17.47 10.42 17.08
N LYS A 187 -17.04 11.52 16.45
CA LYS A 187 -17.91 12.39 15.65
C LYS A 187 -18.46 11.68 14.40
N LEU A 188 -17.64 10.87 13.72
CA LEU A 188 -18.11 10.06 12.60
C LEU A 188 -19.11 8.99 13.05
N ALA A 189 -18.87 8.39 14.22
CA ALA A 189 -19.72 7.36 14.80
C ALA A 189 -21.12 7.86 15.13
N SER A 190 -21.27 9.09 15.63
CA SER A 190 -22.59 9.68 15.93
C SER A 190 -23.46 9.89 14.68
N LEU A 191 -22.86 9.88 13.49
CA LEU A 191 -23.56 9.98 12.21
C LEU A 191 -23.92 8.60 11.61
N ARG A 192 -23.58 7.48 12.26
CA ARG A 192 -23.81 6.13 11.71
C ARG A 192 -25.24 5.69 11.97
N MET A 193 -25.87 5.09 10.95
CA MET A 193 -27.20 4.49 11.09
C MET A 193 -27.15 3.01 11.51
N ALA A 194 -26.02 2.33 11.24
CA ALA A 194 -25.78 0.94 11.63
C ALA A 194 -24.28 0.66 11.75
N SER A 195 -23.89 -0.24 12.65
CA SER A 195 -22.53 -0.78 12.77
C SER A 195 -22.50 -2.27 12.42
N ALA A 196 -21.49 -2.69 11.66
CA ALA A 196 -21.14 -4.11 11.60
C ALA A 196 -20.35 -4.46 12.86
N GLU A 197 -20.81 -5.48 13.58
CA GLU A 197 -20.32 -5.81 14.92
C GLU A 197 -19.21 -6.87 14.92
N SER A 198 -19.07 -7.62 13.81
CA SER A 198 -18.10 -8.72 13.71
C SER A 198 -17.19 -8.61 12.49
N LEU A 199 -16.02 -9.22 12.57
CA LEU A 199 -15.08 -9.34 11.44
C LEU A 199 -15.76 -9.95 10.20
N GLY A 200 -16.59 -10.97 10.39
CA GLY A 200 -17.33 -11.62 9.29
C GLY A 200 -18.34 -10.68 8.63
N ALA A 201 -19.00 -9.82 9.41
CA ALA A 201 -19.89 -8.80 8.86
C ALA A 201 -19.13 -7.77 8.02
N TRP A 202 -17.95 -7.33 8.47
CA TRP A 202 -17.08 -6.43 7.71
C TRP A 202 -16.53 -7.06 6.44
N LEU A 203 -16.17 -8.34 6.49
CA LEU A 203 -15.75 -9.09 5.32
C LEU A 203 -16.89 -9.21 4.29
N LEU A 204 -18.10 -9.54 4.74
CA LEU A 204 -19.28 -9.60 3.88
C LEU A 204 -19.58 -8.22 3.27
N ASP A 205 -19.47 -7.15 4.07
CA ASP A 205 -19.68 -5.79 3.60
C ASP A 205 -18.63 -5.37 2.55
N PHE A 206 -17.37 -5.79 2.71
CA PHE A 206 -16.33 -5.58 1.70
C PHE A 206 -16.72 -6.19 0.35
N PHE A 207 -17.13 -7.46 0.33
CA PHE A 207 -17.55 -8.12 -0.91
C PHE A 207 -18.84 -7.54 -1.48
N ARG A 208 -19.81 -7.19 -0.63
CA ARG A 208 -21.06 -6.56 -1.07
C ARG A 208 -20.80 -5.18 -1.67
N TYR A 209 -20.00 -4.36 -0.99
CA TYR A 209 -19.69 -3.01 -1.44
C TYR A 209 -18.99 -3.04 -2.79
N TYR A 210 -17.85 -3.74 -2.91
CA TYR A 210 -17.08 -3.75 -4.15
C TYR A 210 -17.72 -4.60 -5.25
N GLY A 211 -18.48 -5.64 -4.92
CA GLY A 211 -19.12 -6.51 -5.91
C GLY A 211 -20.50 -6.03 -6.40
N LYS A 212 -21.21 -5.17 -5.64
CA LYS A 212 -22.59 -4.76 -5.98
C LYS A 212 -22.86 -3.26 -5.86
N GLU A 213 -22.41 -2.63 -4.77
CA GLU A 213 -22.77 -1.22 -4.47
C GLU A 213 -21.88 -0.22 -5.22
N TYR A 214 -20.59 -0.52 -5.36
CA TYR A 214 -19.63 0.34 -6.02
C TYR A 214 -19.92 0.44 -7.53
N LYS A 215 -20.24 1.65 -8.00
CA LYS A 215 -20.62 1.93 -9.39
C LYS A 215 -19.49 2.54 -10.23
N GLY A 216 -18.25 2.49 -9.75
CA GLY A 216 -17.09 3.10 -10.40
C GLY A 216 -16.62 4.39 -9.73
N GLY A 217 -15.65 5.07 -10.36
CA GLY A 217 -14.94 6.23 -9.80
C GLY A 217 -13.59 5.84 -9.19
N VAL A 218 -12.95 6.74 -8.47
CA VAL A 218 -11.64 6.46 -7.86
C VAL A 218 -11.79 6.09 -6.39
N ILE A 219 -11.17 4.96 -6.02
CA ILE A 219 -11.03 4.49 -4.64
C ILE A 219 -9.85 5.24 -4.04
N ALA A 220 -10.15 6.38 -3.42
CA ALA A 220 -9.19 7.23 -2.73
C ALA A 220 -9.51 7.32 -1.24
N ILE A 221 -8.44 7.43 -0.43
CA ILE A 221 -8.54 7.53 1.03
C ILE A 221 -8.31 8.95 1.58
N ARG A 222 -8.17 9.93 0.66
CA ARG A 222 -8.03 11.36 0.92
C ARG A 222 -8.94 12.16 -0.01
N SER A 223 -9.34 13.34 0.43
CA SER A 223 -10.10 14.29 -0.38
C SER A 223 -9.20 14.88 -1.48
N GLY A 224 -9.81 15.36 -2.57
CA GLY A 224 -9.07 15.95 -3.69
C GLY A 224 -8.42 14.97 -4.67
N ALA A 225 -8.49 13.66 -4.45
CA ALA A 225 -8.15 12.70 -5.51
C ALA A 225 -9.02 12.90 -6.77
N SER A 226 -10.28 13.37 -6.58
CA SER A 226 -11.26 13.72 -7.62
C SER A 226 -10.72 14.56 -8.79
N THR A 227 -9.79 15.50 -8.55
CA THR A 227 -9.45 16.50 -9.57
C THR A 227 -8.46 16.00 -10.63
N ALA A 228 -7.60 15.03 -10.31
CA ALA A 228 -6.59 14.53 -11.25
C ALA A 228 -7.16 13.58 -12.33
N TRP A 229 -8.34 12.98 -12.09
CA TRP A 229 -8.92 11.96 -12.97
C TRP A 229 -10.21 12.37 -13.67
N ARG A 230 -10.72 13.59 -13.43
CA ARG A 230 -11.91 14.14 -14.13
C ARG A 230 -11.74 14.22 -15.65
N SER A 231 -10.52 14.17 -16.18
CA SER A 231 -10.23 14.22 -17.62
C SER A 231 -10.20 12.85 -18.29
N ALA A 232 -10.24 11.75 -17.54
CA ALA A 232 -10.25 10.42 -18.11
C ALA A 232 -11.69 9.86 -18.03
N SER A 233 -12.35 9.84 -19.18
CA SER A 233 -13.60 9.10 -19.37
C SER A 233 -13.31 7.61 -19.20
N PHE A 234 -13.42 7.09 -17.98
CA PHE A 234 -13.23 5.66 -17.72
C PHE A 234 -14.51 4.91 -18.08
N SER A 235 -14.66 4.60 -19.37
CA SER A 235 -15.65 3.64 -19.85
C SER A 235 -15.17 2.22 -19.53
N GLY A 236 -15.58 1.66 -18.39
CA GLY A 236 -15.34 0.24 -18.06
C GLY A 236 -15.51 -0.12 -16.58
N GLN A 237 -15.81 -1.39 -16.30
CA GLN A 237 -15.83 -1.99 -14.96
C GLN A 237 -14.40 -2.25 -14.47
N PHE A 238 -13.69 -1.22 -14.02
CA PHE A 238 -12.34 -1.34 -13.48
C PHE A 238 -12.29 -0.78 -12.06
N TYR A 239 -11.48 -1.39 -11.19
CA TYR A 239 -11.11 -0.77 -9.92
C TYR A 239 -9.93 0.16 -10.13
N PHE A 240 -10.12 1.42 -9.76
CA PHE A 240 -9.10 2.47 -9.78
C PHE A 240 -8.74 2.83 -8.35
N VAL A 241 -7.64 2.29 -7.83
CA VAL A 241 -7.18 2.58 -6.47
C VAL A 241 -6.12 3.67 -6.52
N ASP A 242 -6.35 4.81 -5.86
CA ASP A 242 -5.42 5.94 -5.85
C ASP A 242 -4.25 5.68 -4.88
N ASN A 243 -3.04 6.08 -5.28
CA ASN A 243 -1.90 6.09 -4.37
C ASN A 243 -1.91 7.42 -3.59
N PRO A 244 -2.03 7.38 -2.25
CA PRO A 244 -2.29 8.57 -1.44
C PRO A 244 -1.18 9.63 -1.50
N PHE A 245 0.06 9.25 -1.81
CA PHE A 245 1.19 10.19 -1.96
C PHE A 245 1.69 10.34 -3.39
N GLU A 246 1.13 9.59 -4.35
CA GLU A 246 1.43 9.72 -5.79
C GLU A 246 0.13 9.81 -6.60
N PRO A 247 -0.61 10.94 -6.52
CA PRO A 247 -1.89 11.11 -7.21
C PRO A 247 -1.74 10.83 -8.72
N GLY A 248 -2.65 10.02 -9.28
CA GLY A 248 -2.62 9.67 -10.71
C GLY A 248 -1.64 8.55 -11.10
N ARG A 249 -0.88 7.99 -10.15
CA ARG A 249 -0.10 6.74 -10.33
C ARG A 249 -0.77 5.53 -9.66
N GLY A 250 -2.10 5.53 -9.61
CA GLY A 250 -2.94 4.47 -9.02
C GLY A 250 -2.88 3.11 -9.76
N TRP A 251 -3.62 2.14 -9.25
CA TRP A 251 -3.76 0.80 -9.86
C TRP A 251 -5.06 0.71 -10.66
N ASN A 252 -4.97 0.21 -11.90
CA ASN A 252 -6.11 -0.04 -12.78
C ASN A 252 -6.22 -1.56 -12.97
N VAL A 253 -7.34 -2.17 -12.58
CA VAL A 253 -7.54 -3.63 -12.76
C VAL A 253 -8.91 -3.89 -13.42
N PRO A 254 -8.97 -4.60 -14.56
CA PRO A 254 -10.23 -5.03 -15.18
C PRO A 254 -10.97 -6.01 -14.28
N TRP A 255 -12.25 -5.74 -13.99
CA TRP A 255 -13.11 -6.62 -13.20
C TRP A 255 -13.95 -7.58 -14.08
N ALA A 256 -14.13 -7.29 -15.38
CA ALA A 256 -15.15 -7.93 -16.20
C ALA A 256 -14.73 -9.16 -17.02
N GLU A 257 -13.44 -9.45 -17.23
CA GLU A 257 -13.03 -10.50 -18.21
C GLU A 257 -12.57 -11.83 -17.61
N ARG A 258 -12.46 -11.98 -16.28
CA ARG A 258 -11.96 -13.24 -15.66
C ARG A 258 -12.91 -13.92 -14.67
N ALA A 259 -14.08 -13.34 -14.39
CA ALA A 259 -15.09 -14.01 -13.57
C ALA A 259 -15.86 -15.11 -14.35
N SER A 260 -15.73 -15.16 -15.68
CA SER A 260 -16.38 -16.15 -16.55
C SER A 260 -15.60 -17.45 -16.73
N GLU A 261 -14.40 -17.58 -16.14
CA GLU A 261 -13.58 -18.80 -16.24
C GLU A 261 -13.57 -19.64 -14.94
N VAL A 262 -14.30 -19.21 -13.90
CA VAL A 262 -14.33 -19.90 -12.58
C VAL A 262 -15.77 -20.17 -12.10
N SER A 263 -16.71 -20.30 -13.03
CA SER A 263 -18.09 -20.76 -12.75
C SER A 263 -18.28 -22.20 -13.21
#